data_AF-A0A9D8MMF6-F1
#
_entry.id   AF-A0A9D8MMF6-F1
#
_cell.length_a   1.000
_cell.length_b   1.000
_cell.length_c   1.000
_cell.angle_alpha   90.00
_cell.angle_beta   90.00
_cell.angle_gamma   90.00
#
_symmetry.space_group_name_H-M   'P 1'
#
loop_
_entity.id
_entity.type
_entity.pdbx_description
1 polymer ?
#
loop_
_entity_poly.entity_id
_entity_poly.type
_entity_poly.pdbx_seq_one_letter_code
_entity_poly.pdbx_strand_id
1 'polypeptide(L)'
;VTPLEATITVASLEQPCDEIVEPFGYEVEGLIDGDTLQGTPVYLVDGTALEDLVYPLTPGTYPLSVGGLYHNGYNIQIIEGTLNALPVKDPEVAVKGLEKDELGNVKAIILTFSGTLQISKDDGATWEDLMDDDSADYRFETEGSPKALFRAAVVR
;
A
#
# COMPACT_ATOMS: atom_id res chain seq x y z
N VAL A 1 -19.20 -42.07 12.31
CA VAL A 1 -19.98 -40.82 12.51
C VAL A 1 -19.75 -40.00 11.25
N THR A 2 -20.80 -39.47 10.62
CA THR A 2 -20.64 -38.59 9.46
C THR A 2 -20.10 -37.25 9.95
N PRO A 3 -19.00 -36.71 9.40
CA PRO A 3 -18.54 -35.36 9.75
C PRO A 3 -19.62 -34.32 9.45
N LEU A 4 -19.71 -33.30 10.28
CA LEU A 4 -20.55 -32.12 10.02
C LEU A 4 -19.83 -31.19 9.04
N GLU A 5 -20.51 -30.15 8.55
CA GLU A 5 -19.89 -29.15 7.68
C GLU A 5 -19.61 -27.88 8.49
N ALA A 6 -18.42 -27.31 8.30
CA ALA A 6 -18.06 -25.98 8.78
C ALA A 6 -17.50 -25.16 7.62
N THR A 7 -17.74 -23.86 7.63
CA THR A 7 -17.30 -22.95 6.57
C THR A 7 -16.40 -21.88 7.16
N ILE A 8 -15.24 -21.68 6.53
CA ILE A 8 -14.36 -20.54 6.80
C ILE A 8 -14.56 -19.53 5.68
N THR A 9 -14.97 -18.31 6.03
CA THR A 9 -15.11 -17.20 5.09
C THR A 9 -13.98 -16.23 5.32
N VAL A 10 -13.13 -16.05 4.31
CA VAL A 10 -11.96 -15.16 4.38
C VAL A 10 -12.36 -13.74 3.97
N ALA A 11 -11.90 -12.74 4.73
CA ALA A 11 -12.16 -11.34 4.44
C ALA A 11 -11.39 -10.88 3.19
N SER A 12 -12.02 -10.01 2.39
CA SER A 12 -11.35 -9.32 1.29
C SER A 12 -10.65 -8.05 1.77
N LEU A 13 -9.60 -7.67 1.05
CA LEU A 13 -8.71 -6.54 1.37
C LEU A 13 -8.39 -5.76 0.10
N GLU A 14 -8.03 -4.50 0.28
CA GLU A 14 -7.48 -3.65 -0.76
C GLU A 14 -6.30 -2.87 -0.17
N GLN A 15 -5.15 -2.90 -0.83
CA GLN A 15 -3.94 -2.19 -0.40
C GLN A 15 -2.98 -1.92 -1.59
N PRO A 16 -2.07 -0.94 -1.48
CA PRO A 16 -0.98 -0.74 -2.44
C PRO A 16 -0.08 -1.97 -2.60
N CYS A 17 0.46 -2.20 -3.79
CA CYS A 17 1.26 -3.39 -4.07
C CYS A 17 2.66 -3.38 -3.44
N ASP A 18 3.11 -2.24 -2.92
CA ASP A 18 4.37 -2.06 -2.18
C ASP A 18 4.21 -2.16 -0.66
N GLU A 19 2.98 -2.30 -0.14
CA GLU A 19 2.72 -2.58 1.27
C GLU A 19 2.79 -4.07 1.58
N ILE A 20 3.28 -4.41 2.77
CA ILE A 20 3.30 -5.80 3.26
C ILE A 20 1.87 -6.20 3.61
N VAL A 21 1.42 -7.31 3.03
CA VAL A 21 0.15 -7.95 3.36
C VAL A 21 0.25 -8.57 4.76
N GLU A 22 -0.44 -7.97 5.73
CA GLU A 22 -0.57 -8.50 7.08
C GLU A 22 -1.56 -9.69 7.16
N PRO A 23 -1.50 -10.51 8.23
CA PRO A 23 -2.52 -11.50 8.53
C PRO A 23 -3.94 -10.91 8.50
N PHE A 24 -4.84 -11.54 7.76
CA PHE A 24 -6.19 -11.04 7.51
C PHE A 24 -7.28 -11.81 8.25
N GLY A 25 -8.45 -11.18 8.36
CA GLY A 25 -9.59 -11.76 9.07
C GLY A 25 -10.21 -12.96 8.34
N TYR A 26 -10.73 -13.91 9.12
CA TYR A 26 -11.66 -14.94 8.64
C TYR A 26 -12.70 -15.20 9.72
N GLU A 27 -13.88 -15.64 9.29
CA GLU A 27 -14.97 -16.05 10.16
C GLU A 27 -15.26 -17.55 9.98
N VAL A 28 -15.65 -18.23 11.06
CA VAL A 28 -15.97 -19.65 11.04
C VAL A 28 -17.44 -19.84 11.42
N GLU A 29 -18.18 -20.53 10.56
CA GLU A 29 -19.58 -20.88 10.77
C GLU A 29 -19.79 -22.41 10.71
N GLY A 30 -20.91 -22.89 11.27
CA GLY A 30 -21.29 -24.31 11.22
C GLY A 30 -20.75 -25.17 12.36
N LEU A 31 -19.91 -24.62 13.25
CA LEU A 31 -19.49 -25.31 14.48
C LEU A 31 -20.62 -25.34 15.51
N ILE A 32 -20.73 -26.46 16.22
CA ILE A 32 -21.64 -26.61 17.37
C ILE A 32 -21.06 -25.85 18.58
N ASP A 33 -21.93 -25.25 19.39
CA ASP A 33 -21.55 -24.48 20.58
C ASP A 33 -20.49 -25.18 21.43
N GLY A 34 -19.32 -24.53 21.53
CA GLY A 34 -18.15 -25.00 22.29
C GLY A 34 -17.07 -25.67 21.45
N ASP A 35 -17.36 -26.04 20.20
CA ASP A 35 -16.34 -26.50 19.26
C ASP A 35 -15.52 -25.33 18.71
N THR A 36 -14.22 -25.56 18.54
CA THR A 36 -13.28 -24.60 17.94
C THR A 36 -12.37 -25.34 16.97
N LEU A 37 -12.02 -24.70 15.86
CA LEU A 37 -10.98 -25.22 14.99
C LEU A 37 -9.64 -25.30 15.74
N GLN A 38 -8.85 -26.30 15.40
CA GLN A 38 -7.51 -26.55 15.93
C GLN A 38 -6.46 -26.19 14.87
N GLY A 39 -5.21 -25.97 15.31
CA GLY A 39 -4.10 -25.63 14.44
C GLY A 39 -3.73 -24.14 14.47
N THR A 40 -2.73 -23.78 13.68
CA THR A 40 -2.27 -22.40 13.52
C THR A 40 -2.65 -21.95 12.11
N PRO A 41 -3.36 -20.80 11.97
CA PRO A 41 -3.72 -20.31 10.64
C PRO A 41 -2.47 -19.97 9.84
N VAL A 42 -2.46 -20.44 8.59
CA VAL A 42 -1.49 -20.03 7.56
C VAL A 42 -2.23 -19.17 6.55
N TYR A 43 -1.86 -17.91 6.42
CA TYR A 43 -2.50 -16.98 5.50
C TYR A 43 -1.83 -17.05 4.14
N LEU A 44 -2.63 -17.17 3.08
CA LEU A 44 -2.13 -17.34 1.72
C LEU A 44 -2.70 -16.29 0.78
N VAL A 45 -1.83 -15.77 -0.09
CA VAL A 45 -2.19 -14.95 -1.25
C VAL A 45 -1.85 -15.78 -2.48
N ASP A 46 -2.84 -16.13 -3.29
CA ASP A 46 -2.68 -16.99 -4.47
C ASP A 46 -1.93 -18.31 -4.17
N GLY A 47 -2.25 -18.91 -3.03
CA GLY A 47 -1.63 -20.15 -2.55
C GLY A 47 -0.20 -20.01 -2.01
N THR A 48 0.37 -18.80 -1.98
CA THR A 48 1.69 -18.52 -1.39
C THR A 48 1.53 -17.98 0.03
N ALA A 49 2.26 -18.54 1.00
CA ALA A 49 2.22 -18.06 2.38
C ALA A 49 2.77 -16.64 2.49
N LEU A 50 2.23 -15.82 3.42
CA LEU A 50 2.64 -14.42 3.58
C LEU A 50 4.16 -14.25 3.76
N GLU A 51 4.82 -15.17 4.48
CA GLU A 51 6.27 -15.12 4.73
C GLU A 51 7.13 -15.38 3.48
N ASP A 52 6.55 -15.99 2.45
CA ASP A 52 7.22 -16.34 1.19
C ASP A 52 6.89 -15.36 0.06
N LEU A 53 6.06 -14.34 0.31
CA LEU A 53 5.70 -13.36 -0.71
C LEU A 53 6.89 -12.49 -1.12
N VAL A 54 6.97 -12.25 -2.43
CA VAL A 54 7.98 -11.36 -3.02
C VAL A 54 7.33 -10.00 -3.29
N TYR A 55 7.91 -8.95 -2.70
CA TYR A 55 7.43 -7.58 -2.84
C TYR A 55 8.31 -6.75 -3.80
N PRO A 56 7.73 -5.72 -4.46
CA PRO A 56 6.30 -5.40 -4.48
C PRO A 56 5.50 -6.45 -5.26
N LEU A 57 4.23 -6.63 -4.88
CA LEU A 57 3.29 -7.43 -5.67
C LEU A 57 3.09 -6.79 -7.03
N THR A 58 2.68 -7.59 -8.01
CA THR A 58 2.18 -7.01 -9.26
C THR A 58 0.77 -6.45 -9.02
N PRO A 59 0.42 -5.27 -9.55
CA PRO A 59 -0.95 -4.79 -9.42
C PRO A 59 -1.95 -5.77 -10.02
N GLY A 60 -3.01 -6.08 -9.28
CA GLY A 60 -3.94 -7.12 -9.68
C GLY A 60 -4.83 -7.62 -8.57
N THR A 61 -5.58 -8.68 -8.87
CA THR A 61 -6.52 -9.30 -7.96
C THR A 61 -6.05 -10.72 -7.67
N TYR A 62 -5.88 -11.04 -6.39
CA TYR A 62 -5.38 -12.32 -5.91
C TYR A 62 -6.39 -12.99 -4.97
N PRO A 63 -6.61 -14.31 -5.05
CA PRO A 63 -7.44 -15.00 -4.08
C PRO A 63 -6.74 -15.04 -2.72
N LEU A 64 -7.52 -14.85 -1.66
CA LEU A 64 -7.07 -14.98 -0.28
C LEU A 64 -7.65 -16.25 0.32
N SER A 65 -6.80 -17.08 0.92
CA SER A 65 -7.23 -18.28 1.64
C SER A 65 -6.50 -18.43 2.98
N VAL A 66 -7.05 -19.29 3.84
CA VAL A 66 -6.42 -19.66 5.12
C VAL A 66 -6.29 -21.18 5.20
N GLY A 67 -5.11 -21.65 5.55
CA GLY A 67 -4.78 -23.06 5.74
C GLY A 67 -4.42 -23.38 7.19
N GLY A 68 -4.07 -24.64 7.46
CA GLY A 68 -3.55 -25.08 8.76
C GLY A 68 -4.60 -25.30 9.86
N LEU A 69 -5.86 -24.96 9.59
CA LEU A 69 -6.98 -25.15 10.51
C LEU A 69 -7.69 -26.48 10.25
N TYR A 70 -8.02 -27.23 11.31
CA TYR A 70 -8.69 -28.52 11.20
C TYR A 70 -9.59 -28.82 12.41
N HIS A 71 -10.53 -29.74 12.21
CA HIS A 71 -11.26 -30.39 13.30
C HIS A 71 -11.68 -31.80 12.88
N ASN A 72 -11.44 -32.82 13.71
CA ASN A 72 -11.71 -34.21 13.33
C ASN A 72 -13.20 -34.55 13.11
N GLY A 73 -14.09 -33.67 13.57
CA GLY A 73 -15.54 -33.80 13.45
C GLY A 73 -16.19 -33.05 12.29
N TYR A 74 -15.45 -32.23 11.54
CA TYR A 74 -16.00 -31.39 10.47
C TYR A 74 -15.24 -31.57 9.16
N ASN A 75 -15.98 -31.57 8.05
CA ASN A 75 -15.45 -31.20 6.74
C ASN A 75 -15.43 -29.67 6.68
N ILE A 76 -14.25 -29.10 6.44
CA ILE A 76 -14.07 -27.64 6.40
C ILE A 76 -14.06 -27.21 4.94
N GLN A 77 -14.98 -26.30 4.61
CA GLN A 77 -15.01 -25.60 3.33
C GLN A 77 -14.42 -24.20 3.52
N ILE A 78 -13.65 -23.73 2.53
CA ILE A 78 -13.08 -22.39 2.53
C ILE A 78 -13.74 -21.59 1.42
N ILE A 79 -14.31 -20.45 1.77
CA ILE A 79 -14.73 -19.41 0.84
C ILE A 79 -13.62 -18.38 0.81
N GLU A 80 -12.96 -18.29 -0.33
CA GLU A 80 -11.84 -17.38 -0.54
C GLU A 80 -12.28 -15.91 -0.49
N GLY A 81 -11.44 -15.09 0.13
CA GLY A 81 -11.50 -13.65 0.01
C GLY A 81 -10.74 -13.19 -1.22
N THR A 82 -10.60 -11.88 -1.36
CA THR A 82 -9.88 -11.29 -2.49
C THR A 82 -9.00 -10.15 -2.01
N LEU A 83 -7.74 -10.16 -2.44
CA LEU A 83 -6.84 -9.03 -2.33
C LEU A 83 -6.83 -8.26 -3.64
N ASN A 84 -7.25 -7.00 -3.59
CA ASN A 84 -7.01 -6.05 -4.67
C ASN A 84 -5.69 -5.30 -4.38
N ALA A 85 -4.60 -5.75 -5.01
CA ALA A 85 -3.31 -5.09 -4.96
C ALA A 85 -3.31 -3.91 -5.94
N LEU A 86 -3.37 -2.70 -5.42
CA LEU A 86 -3.45 -1.49 -6.22
C LEU A 86 -2.07 -1.10 -6.76
N PRO A 87 -1.99 -0.52 -7.97
CA PRO A 87 -0.75 0.06 -8.44
C PRO A 87 -0.30 1.17 -7.49
N VAL A 88 1.00 1.23 -7.20
CA VAL A 88 1.59 2.38 -6.52
C VAL A 88 1.29 3.61 -7.37
N LYS A 89 0.80 4.66 -6.72
CA LYS A 89 0.58 5.93 -7.41
C LYS A 89 1.96 6.48 -7.82
N ASP A 90 2.13 6.77 -9.11
CA ASP A 90 3.36 7.40 -9.58
C ASP A 90 3.60 8.72 -8.82
N PRO A 91 4.85 8.99 -8.39
CA PRO A 91 5.16 10.24 -7.72
C PRO A 91 4.98 11.39 -8.71
N GLU A 92 4.24 12.42 -8.29
CA GLU A 92 3.92 13.57 -9.13
C GLU A 92 4.47 14.83 -8.48
N VAL A 93 4.91 15.79 -9.30
CA VAL A 93 5.17 17.17 -8.86
C VAL A 93 4.50 18.13 -9.84
N ALA A 94 3.76 19.08 -9.30
CA ALA A 94 3.06 20.09 -10.09
C ALA A 94 3.22 21.48 -9.48
N VAL A 95 3.22 22.50 -10.34
CA VAL A 95 3.16 23.91 -9.89
C VAL A 95 1.72 24.25 -9.54
N LYS A 96 1.46 24.51 -8.26
CA LYS A 96 0.16 24.96 -7.76
C LYS A 96 -0.03 26.46 -7.97
N GLY A 97 1.04 27.24 -7.78
CA GLY A 97 0.94 28.69 -7.84
C GLY A 97 2.28 29.42 -7.83
N LEU A 98 2.21 30.72 -8.07
CA LEU A 98 3.35 31.63 -8.05
C LEU A 98 3.03 32.79 -7.11
N GLU A 99 3.96 33.14 -6.24
CA GLU A 99 3.92 34.39 -5.49
C GLU A 99 4.76 35.44 -6.20
N LYS A 100 4.25 36.67 -6.25
CA LYS A 100 4.95 37.81 -6.85
C LYS A 100 5.29 38.88 -5.82
N ASP A 101 6.36 39.62 -6.06
CA ASP A 101 6.67 40.86 -5.33
C ASP A 101 5.80 42.04 -5.81
N GLU A 102 6.00 43.22 -5.22
CA GLU A 102 5.28 44.45 -5.59
C GLU A 102 5.56 44.92 -7.04
N LEU A 103 6.66 44.44 -7.63
CA LEU A 103 7.07 44.74 -8.99
C LEU A 103 6.57 43.71 -10.01
N GLY A 104 5.91 42.64 -9.55
CA GLY A 104 5.36 41.56 -10.37
C GLY A 104 6.34 40.44 -10.71
N ASN A 105 7.55 40.43 -10.13
CA ASN A 105 8.51 39.35 -10.29
C ASN A 105 8.12 38.15 -9.44
N VAL A 106 8.35 36.93 -9.93
CA VAL A 106 8.11 35.71 -9.15
C VAL A 106 9.14 35.63 -8.02
N LYS A 107 8.67 35.66 -6.76
CA LYS A 107 9.49 35.51 -5.55
C LYS A 107 9.42 34.10 -4.95
N ALA A 108 8.36 33.34 -5.26
CA ALA A 108 8.24 31.95 -4.84
C ALA A 108 7.37 31.12 -5.80
N ILE A 109 7.62 29.82 -5.83
CA ILE A 109 6.83 28.81 -6.52
C ILE A 109 6.22 27.90 -5.45
N ILE A 110 4.92 27.68 -5.53
CA ILE A 110 4.21 26.73 -4.65
C ILE A 110 4.03 25.44 -5.45
N LEU A 111 4.54 24.35 -4.91
CA LEU A 111 4.49 23.01 -5.50
C LEU A 111 3.53 22.12 -4.71
N THR A 112 2.81 21.27 -5.41
CA THR A 112 2.15 20.08 -4.84
C THR A 112 2.91 18.85 -5.29
N PHE A 113 3.01 17.85 -4.44
CA PHE A 113 3.68 16.61 -4.77
C PHE A 113 3.03 15.38 -4.10
N SER A 114 3.27 14.20 -4.65
CA SER A 114 3.08 12.91 -3.97
C SER A 114 4.38 12.12 -4.04
N GLY A 115 4.75 11.47 -2.94
CA GLY A 115 6.06 10.86 -2.71
C GLY A 115 7.05 11.79 -2.01
N THR A 116 8.33 11.51 -2.19
CA THR A 116 9.45 12.33 -1.71
C THR A 116 9.71 13.49 -2.68
N LEU A 117 9.56 14.74 -2.24
CA LEU A 117 9.96 15.89 -3.03
C LEU A 117 11.49 16.04 -3.01
N GLN A 118 12.10 16.10 -4.19
CA GLN A 118 13.53 16.30 -4.35
C GLN A 118 13.84 17.55 -5.16
N ILE A 119 14.95 18.21 -4.81
CA ILE A 119 15.47 19.37 -5.54
C ILE A 119 16.85 19.10 -6.10
N SER A 120 17.13 19.68 -7.26
CA SER A 120 18.48 19.81 -7.81
C SER A 120 18.79 21.27 -8.11
N LYS A 121 19.92 21.76 -7.58
CA LYS A 121 20.47 23.09 -7.89
C LYS A 121 21.53 23.06 -9.00
N ASP A 122 21.97 21.86 -9.38
CA ASP A 122 23.06 21.62 -10.34
C ASP A 122 22.54 20.96 -11.63
N ASP A 123 21.41 21.45 -12.16
CA ASP A 123 20.77 20.97 -13.40
C ASP A 123 20.55 19.44 -13.46
N GLY A 124 20.27 18.81 -12.31
CA GLY A 124 19.91 17.40 -12.21
C GLY A 124 21.08 16.45 -11.90
N ALA A 125 22.30 16.96 -11.69
CA ALA A 125 23.47 16.15 -11.36
C ALA A 125 23.39 15.55 -9.94
N THR A 126 22.85 16.32 -8.99
CA THR A 126 22.69 15.96 -7.57
C THR A 126 21.23 16.20 -7.16
N TRP A 127 20.68 15.33 -6.33
CA TRP A 127 19.32 15.44 -5.82
C TRP A 127 19.32 15.35 -4.31
N GLU A 128 18.64 16.29 -3.67
CA GLU A 128 18.48 16.35 -2.22
C GLU A 128 17.00 16.17 -1.88
N ASP A 129 16.71 15.31 -0.90
CA ASP A 129 15.37 15.14 -0.34
C ASP A 129 14.99 16.40 0.43
N LEU A 130 13.82 16.97 0.12
CA LEU A 130 13.27 18.12 0.80
C LEU A 130 12.22 17.72 1.82
N MET A 131 11.33 16.79 1.46
CA MET A 131 10.16 16.43 2.24
C MET A 131 9.60 15.07 1.83
N ASP A 132 9.20 14.28 2.82
CA ASP A 132 8.47 13.01 2.68
C ASP A 132 7.08 13.17 3.29
N ASP A 133 6.09 13.56 2.49
CA ASP A 133 4.68 13.58 2.90
C ASP A 133 3.77 13.70 1.66
N ASP A 134 2.87 12.74 1.48
CA ASP A 134 1.99 12.58 0.30
C ASP A 134 0.92 13.69 0.13
N SER A 135 1.01 14.81 0.86
CA SER A 135 -0.04 15.82 0.84
C SER A 135 0.35 17.27 1.18
N ALA A 136 1.65 17.61 1.19
CA ALA A 136 2.07 18.96 1.56
C ALA A 136 2.27 19.90 0.36
N ASP A 137 1.91 21.18 0.52
CA ASP A 137 2.37 22.25 -0.37
C ASP A 137 3.82 22.61 0.01
N TYR A 138 4.74 22.61 -0.96
CA TYR A 138 6.09 23.12 -0.75
C TYR A 138 6.25 24.51 -1.37
N ARG A 139 6.68 25.48 -0.57
CA ARG A 139 6.96 26.84 -1.01
C ARG A 139 8.47 27.02 -1.25
N PHE A 140 8.86 27.12 -2.51
CA PHE A 140 10.24 27.38 -2.91
C PHE A 140 10.47 28.87 -3.19
N GLU A 141 11.41 29.51 -2.48
CA GLU A 141 11.81 30.89 -2.75
C GLU A 141 12.78 30.98 -3.94
N THR A 142 12.49 31.88 -4.88
CA THR A 142 13.30 32.05 -6.10
C THR A 142 14.45 33.04 -5.92
N GLU A 143 14.46 33.80 -4.81
CA GLU A 143 15.51 34.76 -4.51
C GLU A 143 16.83 34.03 -4.19
N GLY A 144 17.83 34.19 -5.06
CA GLY A 144 19.19 33.66 -4.88
C GLY A 144 19.49 32.32 -5.56
N SER A 145 18.52 31.67 -6.19
CA SER A 145 18.73 30.43 -6.96
C SER A 145 17.92 30.48 -8.27
N PRO A 146 18.49 31.01 -9.37
CA PRO A 146 17.73 31.27 -10.59
C PRO A 146 17.33 30.00 -11.36
N LYS A 147 17.87 28.83 -10.98
CA LYS A 147 17.52 27.52 -11.54
C LYS A 147 17.47 26.47 -10.44
N ALA A 148 16.33 25.82 -10.33
CA ALA A 148 16.14 24.61 -9.55
C ALA A 148 15.26 23.67 -10.35
N LEU A 149 15.59 22.38 -10.32
CA LEU A 149 14.73 21.32 -10.84
C LEU A 149 14.06 20.64 -9.66
N PHE A 150 12.80 20.24 -9.87
CA PHE A 150 12.02 19.49 -8.91
C PHE A 150 11.60 18.18 -9.54
N ARG A 151 11.59 17.12 -8.74
CA ARG A 151 10.93 15.86 -9.06
C ARG A 151 10.32 15.28 -7.80
N ALA A 152 9.37 14.39 -7.99
CA ALA A 152 8.90 13.52 -6.93
C ALA A 152 9.48 12.12 -7.14
N ALA A 153 9.80 11.43 -6.05
CA ALA A 153 10.27 10.06 -6.03
C ALA A 153 9.36 9.20 -5.15
N VAL A 154 9.34 7.88 -5.39
CA VAL A 154 8.60 6.94 -4.53
C VAL A 154 9.17 7.01 -3.11
N VAL A 155 8.29 7.02 -2.10
CA VAL A 155 8.68 6.94 -0.69
C VAL A 155 9.39 5.60 -0.46
N ARG A 156 10.59 5.62 0.12
CA ARG A 156 11.39 4.41 0.37
C ARG A 156 11.16 3.83 1.75
#